data_AF-A0A377U2H6-F1
#
_entry.id   AF-A0A377U2H6-F1
#
_cell.length_a   1.000
_cell.length_b   1.000
_cell.length_c   1.000
_cell.angle_alpha   90.00
_cell.angle_beta   90.00
_cell.angle_gamma   90.00
#
_symmetry.space_group_name_H-M   'P 1'
#
loop_
_entity.id
_entity.type
_entity.pdbx_description
1 polymer ?
#
loop_
_entity_poly.entity_id
_entity_poly.type
_entity_poly.pdbx_seq_one_letter_code
_entity_poly.pdbx_strand_id
1 'polypeptide(L)'
;MQPVCGQSLLVEQNGDVYSCDHFVSAEYKLGNLKQDAMAAMASSPFQQQFGKQKGQLSARCQGCHWRFACHGGCPKHRFTIHDDEAQNYLCSGYLAFFGHITPYMNVMRRLLLNCQPPALIMSLIPEIRQNILQLTESEDERTK
;
A
#
# COMPACT_ATOMS: atom_id res chain seq x y z
N MET A 1 0.89 -3.59 -1.35
CA MET A 1 -0.25 -3.59 -0.40
C MET A 1 -1.46 -4.23 -1.08
N GLN A 2 -2.46 -4.71 -0.32
CA GLN A 2 -3.67 -5.31 -0.92
C GLN A 2 -4.69 -4.25 -1.39
N PRO A 3 -5.57 -4.50 -2.38
CA PRO A 3 -6.64 -3.58 -2.76
C PRO A 3 -7.78 -3.49 -1.73
N VAL A 4 -7.97 -4.54 -0.93
CA VAL A 4 -8.94 -4.61 0.18
C VAL A 4 -8.23 -4.92 1.49
N CYS A 5 -8.93 -4.83 2.62
CA CYS A 5 -8.43 -5.22 3.94
C CYS A 5 -9.49 -5.99 4.73
N GLY A 6 -9.34 -6.11 6.06
CA GLY A 6 -10.34 -6.72 6.94
C GLY A 6 -10.17 -8.22 7.20
N GLN A 7 -9.03 -8.82 6.84
CA GLN A 7 -8.73 -10.21 7.21
C GLN A 7 -7.85 -10.33 8.46
N SER A 8 -7.16 -9.25 8.85
CA SER A 8 -6.30 -9.19 10.04
C SER A 8 -7.09 -8.63 11.21
N LEU A 9 -7.95 -9.47 11.79
CA LEU A 9 -8.76 -9.12 12.97
C LEU A 9 -7.88 -8.93 14.20
N LEU A 10 -8.30 -8.04 15.10
CA LEU A 10 -7.71 -7.90 16.43
C LEU A 10 -8.56 -8.65 17.45
N VAL A 11 -7.93 -9.31 18.41
CA VAL A 11 -8.59 -9.89 19.59
C VAL A 11 -7.96 -9.27 20.84
N GLU A 12 -8.78 -8.66 21.68
CA GLU A 12 -8.38 -8.10 22.98
C GLU A 12 -8.36 -9.17 24.07
N GLN A 13 -7.66 -8.90 25.18
CA GLN A 13 -7.52 -9.87 26.29
C GLN A 13 -8.86 -10.31 26.88
N ASN A 14 -9.88 -9.44 26.88
CA ASN A 14 -11.22 -9.77 27.37
C ASN A 14 -12.01 -10.70 26.40
N GLY A 15 -11.46 -10.96 25.20
CA GLY A 15 -12.06 -11.76 24.14
C GLY A 15 -12.75 -10.92 23.06
N ASP A 16 -12.85 -9.60 23.20
CA ASP A 16 -13.49 -8.76 22.19
C ASP A 16 -12.72 -8.79 20.88
N VAL A 17 -13.46 -8.90 19.77
CA VAL A 17 -12.88 -8.98 18.43
C VAL A 17 -13.22 -7.72 17.66
N TYR A 18 -12.23 -7.13 16.98
CA TYR A 18 -12.37 -5.90 16.21
C TYR A 18 -11.88 -6.08 14.77
N SER A 19 -12.33 -5.19 13.87
CA SER A 19 -12.02 -5.26 12.45
C SER A 19 -10.52 -5.24 12.11
N CYS A 20 -9.70 -4.48 12.87
CA CYS A 20 -8.23 -4.58 12.94
C CYS A 20 -7.67 -3.74 14.11
N ASP A 21 -6.36 -3.80 14.32
CA ASP A 21 -5.58 -3.04 15.33
C ASP A 21 -5.70 -1.51 15.23
N HIS A 22 -6.06 -0.99 14.07
CA HIS A 22 -6.27 0.43 13.84
C HIS A 22 -7.69 0.90 14.20
N PHE A 23 -8.66 0.00 14.32
CA PHE A 23 -10.08 0.32 14.50
C PHE A 23 -10.64 -0.41 15.73
N VAL A 24 -10.15 0.00 16.91
CA VAL A 24 -10.48 -0.60 18.21
C VAL A 24 -11.44 0.30 18.98
N SER A 25 -12.65 0.47 18.44
CA SER A 25 -13.74 1.21 19.09
C SER A 25 -15.05 0.43 18.95
N ALA A 26 -16.07 0.82 19.71
CA ALA A 26 -17.37 0.13 19.73
C ALA A 26 -17.99 -0.02 18.32
N GLU A 27 -17.78 0.96 17.44
CA GLU A 27 -18.26 0.97 16.06
C GLU A 27 -17.68 -0.15 15.18
N TYR A 28 -16.50 -0.68 15.54
CA TYR A 28 -15.77 -1.69 14.78
C TYR A 28 -15.63 -3.03 15.53
N LYS A 29 -16.36 -3.18 16.64
CA LYS A 29 -16.42 -4.44 17.39
C LYS A 29 -17.29 -5.44 16.64
N LEU A 30 -16.73 -6.62 16.37
CA LEU A 30 -17.41 -7.72 15.67
C LEU A 30 -18.15 -8.68 16.60
N GLY A 31 -17.68 -8.81 17.84
CA GLY A 31 -18.22 -9.76 18.82
C GLY A 31 -17.21 -10.08 19.91
N ASN A 32 -17.37 -11.22 20.57
CA ASN A 32 -16.44 -11.74 21.56
C ASN A 32 -16.11 -13.21 21.28
N LEU A 33 -14.82 -13.54 21.19
CA LEU A 33 -14.31 -14.87 20.85
C LEU A 33 -14.75 -15.99 21.81
N LYS A 34 -15.16 -15.64 23.04
CA LYS A 34 -15.67 -16.61 24.01
C LYS A 34 -17.12 -17.02 23.74
N GLN A 35 -17.84 -16.24 22.92
CA GLN A 35 -19.28 -16.39 22.67
C GLN A 35 -19.59 -16.64 21.19
N ASP A 36 -18.82 -16.02 20.30
CA ASP A 36 -19.07 -15.99 18.86
C ASP A 36 -18.03 -16.80 18.07
N ALA A 37 -18.47 -17.47 17.00
CA ALA A 37 -17.57 -18.16 16.09
C ALA A 37 -16.71 -17.16 15.29
N MET A 38 -15.39 -17.30 15.35
CA MET A 38 -14.44 -16.44 14.63
C MET A 38 -14.73 -16.37 13.12
N ALA A 39 -15.07 -17.50 12.50
CA ALA A 39 -15.41 -17.54 11.08
C ALA A 39 -16.62 -16.65 10.75
N ALA A 40 -17.66 -16.68 11.59
CA ALA A 40 -18.86 -15.87 11.40
C ALA A 40 -18.57 -14.37 11.55
N MET A 41 -17.73 -13.98 12.53
CA MET A 41 -17.28 -12.59 12.68
C MET A 41 -16.45 -12.12 11.48
N ALA A 42 -15.49 -12.94 11.04
CA ALA A 42 -14.59 -12.64 9.93
C ALA A 42 -15.33 -12.54 8.58
N SER A 43 -16.37 -13.36 8.38
CA SER A 43 -17.19 -13.33 7.17
C SER A 43 -18.43 -12.44 7.28
N SER A 44 -18.61 -11.71 8.39
CA SER A 44 -19.82 -10.90 8.62
C SER A 44 -20.01 -9.83 7.53
N PRO A 45 -21.26 -9.45 7.21
CA PRO A 45 -21.51 -8.39 6.23
C PRO A 45 -20.81 -7.07 6.59
N PHE A 46 -20.76 -6.74 7.88
CA PHE A 46 -20.03 -5.59 8.39
C PHE A 46 -18.54 -5.68 8.07
N GLN A 47 -17.88 -6.81 8.38
CA GLN A 47 -16.45 -6.97 8.14
C GLN A 47 -16.10 -6.97 6.65
N GLN A 48 -16.94 -7.57 5.80
CA GLN A 48 -16.78 -7.50 4.35
C GLN A 48 -16.90 -6.05 3.84
N GLN A 49 -17.84 -5.28 4.37
CA GLN A 49 -18.02 -3.88 3.99
C GLN A 49 -16.84 -3.01 4.44
N PHE A 50 -16.39 -3.17 5.69
CA PHE A 50 -15.18 -2.55 6.22
C PHE A 50 -13.97 -2.81 5.30
N GLY A 51 -13.78 -4.07 4.89
CA GLY A 51 -12.69 -4.45 3.98
C GLY A 51 -12.77 -3.79 2.60
N LYS A 52 -13.99 -3.66 2.04
CA LYS A 52 -14.25 -3.04 0.74
C LYS A 52 -14.06 -1.52 0.73
N GLN A 53 -14.28 -0.83 1.86
CA GLN A 53 -14.08 0.61 1.97
C GLN A 53 -12.66 1.04 1.61
N LYS A 54 -11.66 0.19 1.84
CA LYS A 54 -10.28 0.48 1.41
C LYS A 54 -10.15 0.70 -0.10
N GLY A 55 -10.97 0.02 -0.90
CA GLY A 55 -11.01 0.17 -2.35
C GLY A 55 -11.65 1.47 -2.84
N GLN A 56 -12.29 2.24 -1.95
CA GLN A 56 -12.81 3.56 -2.27
C GLN A 56 -11.63 4.54 -2.34
N LEU A 57 -11.13 4.72 -3.54
CA LEU A 57 -9.98 5.55 -3.85
C LEU A 57 -10.44 6.81 -4.58
N SER A 58 -9.73 7.89 -4.32
CA SER A 58 -9.88 9.15 -5.03
C SER A 58 -9.52 9.05 -6.52
N ALA A 59 -9.97 9.98 -7.35
CA ALA A 59 -9.62 10.04 -8.77
C ALA A 59 -8.10 10.10 -8.98
N ARG A 60 -7.41 10.95 -8.20
CA ARG A 60 -5.94 11.03 -8.21
C ARG A 60 -5.28 9.68 -7.91
N CYS A 61 -5.75 8.97 -6.89
CA CYS A 61 -5.19 7.68 -6.52
C CYS A 61 -5.51 6.59 -7.56
N GLN A 62 -6.70 6.64 -8.16
CA GLN A 62 -7.12 5.72 -9.21
C GLN A 62 -6.22 5.80 -10.46
N GLY A 63 -5.80 7.02 -10.84
CA GLY A 63 -4.90 7.30 -11.97
C GLY A 63 -3.41 7.23 -11.64
N CYS A 64 -3.02 6.97 -10.40
CA CYS A 64 -1.61 6.95 -9.99
C CYS A 64 -0.85 5.74 -10.55
N HIS A 65 0.30 5.99 -11.17
CA HIS A 65 1.19 4.94 -11.68
C HIS A 65 1.59 3.90 -10.61
N TRP A 66 1.76 4.35 -9.36
CA TRP A 66 2.16 3.50 -8.23
C TRP A 66 0.99 2.84 -7.47
N ARG A 67 -0.25 2.94 -7.99
CA ARG A 67 -1.43 2.39 -7.31
C ARG A 67 -1.30 0.89 -7.04
N PHE A 68 -0.70 0.12 -7.93
CA PHE A 68 -0.49 -1.33 -7.74
C PHE A 68 0.40 -1.64 -6.53
N ALA A 69 1.27 -0.72 -6.11
CA ALA A 69 2.17 -0.92 -4.99
C ALA A 69 1.49 -0.52 -3.67
N CYS A 70 0.85 0.65 -3.60
CA CYS A 70 0.30 1.20 -2.36
C CYS A 70 -1.21 0.96 -2.15
N HIS A 71 -2.00 0.85 -3.22
CA HIS A 71 -3.46 0.81 -3.19
C HIS A 71 -4.11 1.88 -2.28
N GLY A 72 -3.56 3.11 -2.30
CA GLY A 72 -4.03 4.21 -1.48
C GLY A 72 -3.74 4.10 0.03
N GLY A 73 -2.90 3.13 0.43
CA GLY A 73 -2.51 2.91 1.82
C GLY A 73 -3.67 2.52 2.75
N CYS A 74 -3.41 2.56 4.06
CA CYS A 74 -4.41 2.30 5.09
C CYS A 74 -5.47 3.42 5.10
N PRO A 75 -6.79 3.10 5.13
CA PRO A 75 -7.85 4.10 5.25
C PRO A 75 -7.73 5.01 6.47
N LYS A 76 -7.25 4.49 7.62
CA LYS A 76 -7.01 5.30 8.84
C LYS A 76 -6.05 6.46 8.60
N HIS A 77 -5.15 6.35 7.63
CA HIS A 77 -4.19 7.40 7.31
C HIS A 77 -4.65 8.32 6.18
N ARG A 78 -5.90 8.21 5.71
CA ARG A 78 -6.45 9.05 4.63
C ARG A 78 -7.12 10.30 5.19
N PHE A 79 -6.34 11.19 5.78
CA PHE A 79 -6.85 12.41 6.43
C PHE A 79 -6.24 13.70 5.86
N THR A 80 -5.27 13.60 4.93
CA THR A 80 -4.76 14.77 4.22
C THR A 80 -5.68 15.09 3.06
N ILE A 81 -6.14 16.33 2.95
CA ILE A 81 -6.98 16.77 1.84
C ILE A 81 -6.10 17.31 0.71
N HIS A 82 -6.33 16.84 -0.51
CA HIS A 82 -5.73 17.37 -1.72
C HIS A 82 -6.79 17.38 -2.82
N ASP A 83 -7.06 18.56 -3.40
CA ASP A 83 -8.13 18.77 -4.38
C ASP A 83 -9.50 18.21 -3.90
N ASP A 84 -9.88 18.54 -2.66
CA ASP A 84 -11.09 18.04 -1.98
C ASP A 84 -11.18 16.51 -1.79
N GLU A 85 -10.11 15.79 -2.09
CA GLU A 85 -10.03 14.35 -1.92
C GLU A 85 -9.13 13.94 -0.74
N ALA A 86 -9.62 13.04 0.11
CA ALA A 86 -8.84 12.47 1.19
C ALA A 86 -7.75 11.51 0.66
N GLN A 87 -6.49 11.87 0.90
CA GLN A 87 -5.30 11.12 0.54
C GLN A 87 -4.60 10.54 1.76
N ASN A 88 -3.87 9.46 1.52
CA ASN A 88 -2.96 8.92 2.51
C ASN A 88 -1.91 9.99 2.89
N TYR A 89 -1.72 10.23 4.18
CA TYR A 89 -0.75 11.19 4.70
C TYR A 89 0.67 11.00 4.14
N LEU A 90 1.07 9.74 3.90
CA LEU A 90 2.39 9.38 3.38
C LEU A 90 2.45 9.33 1.84
N CYS A 91 1.44 9.81 1.13
CA CYS A 91 1.37 9.71 -0.33
C CYS A 91 2.60 10.31 -1.02
N SER A 92 3.02 11.52 -0.66
CA SER A 92 4.21 12.17 -1.23
C SER A 92 5.49 11.36 -0.98
N GLY A 93 5.65 10.83 0.23
CA GLY A 93 6.76 9.95 0.59
C GLY A 93 6.78 8.67 -0.23
N TYR A 94 5.62 8.06 -0.46
CA TYR A 94 5.50 6.90 -1.35
C TYR A 94 5.87 7.22 -2.79
N LEU A 95 5.42 8.36 -3.33
CA LEU A 95 5.78 8.78 -4.68
C LEU A 95 7.30 8.95 -4.84
N ALA A 96 7.95 9.63 -3.89
CA ALA A 96 9.40 9.82 -3.88
C ALA A 96 10.14 8.49 -3.74
N PHE A 97 9.71 7.64 -2.80
CA PHE A 97 10.32 6.33 -2.57
C PHE A 97 10.20 5.43 -3.79
N PHE A 98 9.00 5.26 -4.35
CA PHE A 98 8.79 4.40 -5.51
C PHE A 98 9.52 4.93 -6.75
N GLY A 99 9.55 6.24 -6.97
CA GLY A 99 10.36 6.84 -8.03
C GLY A 99 11.83 6.47 -7.89
N HIS A 100 12.39 6.60 -6.68
CA HIS A 100 13.78 6.29 -6.40
C HIS A 100 14.12 4.81 -6.60
N ILE A 101 13.32 3.88 -6.06
CA ILE A 101 13.69 2.46 -6.05
C ILE A 101 13.39 1.74 -7.36
N THR A 102 12.50 2.27 -8.19
CA THR A 102 11.98 1.56 -9.39
C THR A 102 13.06 1.07 -10.34
N PRO A 103 14.06 1.88 -10.75
CA PRO A 103 15.10 1.41 -11.66
C PRO A 103 15.83 0.17 -11.11
N TYR A 104 16.13 0.18 -9.82
CA TYR A 104 16.78 -0.92 -9.11
C TYR A 104 15.88 -2.15 -9.01
N MET A 105 14.61 -1.96 -8.64
CA MET A 105 13.62 -3.05 -8.58
C MET A 105 13.40 -3.69 -9.96
N ASN A 106 13.43 -2.91 -11.04
CA ASN A 106 13.32 -3.42 -12.41
C ASN A 106 14.51 -4.30 -12.79
N VAL A 107 15.74 -3.94 -12.38
CA VAL A 107 16.92 -4.79 -12.59
C VAL A 107 16.83 -6.07 -11.75
N MET A 108 16.49 -5.99 -10.47
CA MET A 108 16.28 -7.19 -9.64
C MET A 108 15.20 -8.11 -10.22
N ARG A 109 14.10 -7.56 -10.73
CA ARG A 109 13.08 -8.32 -11.44
C ARG A 109 13.64 -9.03 -12.68
N ARG A 110 14.44 -8.35 -13.50
CA ARG A 110 15.07 -8.96 -14.69
C ARG A 110 16.01 -10.10 -14.30
N LEU A 111 16.82 -9.92 -13.25
CA LEU A 111 17.68 -10.99 -12.73
C LEU A 111 16.87 -12.22 -12.32
N LEU A 112 15.79 -12.03 -11.54
CA LEU A 112 14.91 -13.13 -11.13
C LEU A 112 14.26 -13.85 -12.32
N LEU A 113 13.77 -13.10 -13.30
CA LEU A 113 13.16 -13.67 -14.51
C LEU A 113 14.16 -14.49 -15.34
N ASN A 114 15.45 -14.18 -15.23
CA ASN A 114 16.55 -14.93 -15.85
C ASN A 114 17.17 -15.99 -14.91
N CYS A 115 16.51 -16.33 -13.81
CA CYS A 115 17.00 -17.29 -12.80
C CYS A 115 18.37 -16.91 -12.19
N GLN A 116 18.70 -15.62 -12.13
CA GLN A 116 19.91 -15.12 -11.51
C GLN A 116 19.65 -14.55 -10.10
N PRO A 117 20.65 -14.56 -9.20
CA PRO A 117 20.51 -13.96 -7.87
C PRO A 117 20.24 -12.44 -7.97
N PRO A 118 19.20 -11.90 -7.31
CA PRO A 118 18.93 -10.45 -7.26
C PRO A 118 20.10 -9.65 -6.71
N ALA A 119 20.91 -10.25 -5.83
CA ALA A 119 22.09 -9.63 -5.22
C ALA A 119 23.14 -9.17 -6.25
N LEU A 120 23.11 -9.72 -7.48
CA LEU A 120 23.95 -9.23 -8.58
C LEU A 120 23.66 -7.77 -8.95
N ILE A 121 22.55 -7.18 -8.49
CA ILE A 121 22.34 -5.75 -8.62
C ILE A 121 23.48 -4.93 -8.03
N MET A 122 24.16 -5.41 -6.98
CA MET A 122 25.22 -4.66 -6.30
C MET A 122 26.38 -4.32 -7.25
N SER A 123 26.71 -5.20 -8.20
CA SER A 123 27.72 -4.91 -9.22
C SER A 123 27.21 -4.01 -10.33
N LEU A 124 25.89 -3.85 -10.47
CA LEU A 124 25.22 -3.09 -11.53
C LEU A 124 24.77 -1.69 -11.07
N ILE A 125 24.93 -1.35 -9.79
CA ILE A 125 24.52 -0.04 -9.23
C ILE A 125 25.15 1.14 -9.99
N PRO A 126 26.45 1.14 -10.33
CA PRO A 126 27.06 2.25 -11.05
C PRO A 126 26.38 2.52 -12.39
N GLU A 127 26.11 1.49 -13.21
CA GLU A 127 25.44 1.65 -14.50
C GLU A 127 23.99 2.09 -14.34
N ILE A 128 23.27 1.55 -13.36
CA ILE A 128 21.90 1.97 -13.07
C ILE A 128 21.85 3.47 -12.74
N ARG A 129 22.76 3.95 -11.88
CA ARG A 129 22.83 5.37 -11.50
C ARG A 129 23.16 6.26 -12.70
N GLN A 130 24.11 5.87 -13.54
CA GLN A 130 24.47 6.64 -14.73
C GLN A 130 23.30 6.76 -15.70
N ASN A 131 22.57 5.65 -15.94
CA ASN A 131 21.38 5.65 -16.80
C ASN A 131 20.26 6.54 -16.26
N ILE A 132 20.06 6.60 -14.93
CA ILE A 132 19.07 7.51 -14.31
C ILE A 132 19.46 8.96 -14.56
N LEU A 133 20.73 9.32 -14.33
CA LEU A 133 21.21 10.71 -14.50
C LEU A 133 21.01 11.21 -15.94
N GLN A 134 21.36 10.38 -16.92
CA GLN A 134 21.17 10.71 -18.34
C GLN A 134 19.69 10.93 -18.70
N LEU A 135 18.79 10.12 -18.14
CA LEU A 135 17.35 10.28 -18.35
C LEU A 135 16.84 11.59 -17.72
N THR A 136 17.26 11.92 -16.50
CA THR A 136 16.83 13.15 -15.82
C THR A 136 17.35 14.41 -16.51
N GLU A 137 18.58 14.40 -17.03
CA GLU A 137 19.14 15.51 -17.80
C GLU A 137 18.38 15.73 -19.12
N SER A 138 17.97 14.64 -19.78
CA SER A 138 17.18 14.70 -21.03
C SER A 138 15.72 15.15 -20.85
N GLU A 139 15.16 15.02 -19.64
CA GLU A 139 13.82 15.50 -19.32
C GLU A 139 13.83 17.00 -19.01
N ASP A 140 14.84 17.50 -18.30
CA ASP A 140 15.01 18.93 -18.03
C ASP A 140 15.29 19.76 -19.29
N GLU A 141 16.00 19.21 -20.29
CA GLU A 141 16.23 19.88 -21.59
C GLU A 141 14.97 19.95 -22.47
N ARG A 142 14.02 19.02 -22.29
CA ARG A 142 12.74 18.99 -23.04
C ARG A 142 11.67 19.92 -22.47
N THR A 143 11.90 20.46 -21.28
CA THR A 143 10.95 21.30 -20.54
C THR A 143 11.35 22.79 -20.53
N LYS A 144 12.42 23.14 -21.26
CA LYS A 144 12.82 24.52 -21.60
C LYS A 144 12.39 24.84 -23.04
#